data_AF-A0A7S7QAQ9-F1
#
_entry.id   AF-A0A7S7QAQ9-F1
#
_cell.length_a   1.000
_cell.length_b   1.000
_cell.length_c   1.000
_cell.angle_alpha   90.00
_cell.angle_beta   90.00
_cell.angle_gamma   90.00
#
_symmetry.space_group_name_H-M   'P 1'
#
loop_
_entity.id
_entity.type
_entity.pdbx_description
1 polymer ?
#
loop_
_entity_poly.entity_id
_entity_poly.type
_entity_poly.pdbx_seq_one_letter_code
_entity_poly.pdbx_strand_id
1 'polypeptide(L)'
;MMEEAPVKFELVDINDILKTLPHRFPMLLIDRVIKIRTDYSGIGIKNVTFNEPPFQGHFPDRPVYPGVMMIEAMAQTAGVIGIKSVEGTEKPRAVYFLTIDKCKFRKPVMPGDTIEYHMRSLGRRKTMWWFHGDAKVNGQVVAEADVGAMLTD
;
A
#
# COMPACT_ATOMS: atom_id res chain seq x y z
N MET A 1 9.80 25.14 -0.32
CA MET A 1 9.58 23.68 -0.35
C MET A 1 9.38 23.27 1.10
N MET A 2 8.26 22.62 1.45
CA MET A 2 8.14 22.06 2.80
C MET A 2 9.21 20.99 2.96
N GLU A 3 9.96 21.07 4.06
CA GLU A 3 10.96 20.07 4.42
C GLU A 3 10.25 18.73 4.68
N GLU A 4 10.75 17.65 4.08
CA GLU A 4 10.19 16.32 4.32
C GLU A 4 10.48 15.90 5.77
N ALA A 5 9.52 15.22 6.42
CA ALA A 5 9.74 14.70 7.75
C ALA A 5 10.90 13.67 7.76
N PRO A 6 11.67 13.56 8.86
CA PRO A 6 12.76 12.59 8.97
C PRO A 6 12.30 11.15 8.69
N VAL A 7 13.16 10.37 8.04
CA VAL A 7 12.94 8.93 7.82
C VAL A 7 13.18 8.18 9.14
N LYS A 8 12.16 7.42 9.58
CA LYS A 8 12.21 6.54 10.75
C LYS A 8 12.64 5.12 10.37
N PHE A 9 12.17 4.61 9.23
CA PHE A 9 12.57 3.32 8.68
C PHE A 9 12.90 3.46 7.19
N GLU A 10 14.14 3.14 6.83
CA GLU A 10 14.57 3.15 5.43
C GLU A 10 13.91 2.03 4.61
N LEU A 11 13.81 0.84 5.20
CA LEU A 11 13.26 -0.36 4.56
C LEU A 11 12.51 -1.22 5.58
N VAL A 12 11.33 -1.69 5.17
CA VAL A 12 10.61 -2.81 5.75
C VAL A 12 10.48 -3.86 4.65
N ASP A 13 11.22 -4.95 4.78
CA ASP A 13 11.27 -6.01 3.77
C ASP A 13 10.10 -7.00 3.88
N ILE A 14 10.06 -8.00 2.99
CA ILE A 14 8.98 -8.99 2.96
C ILE A 14 8.88 -9.80 4.25
N ASN A 15 9.99 -10.13 4.92
CA ASN A 15 9.98 -10.91 6.15
C ASN A 15 9.36 -10.10 7.29
N ASP A 16 9.67 -8.82 7.36
CA ASP A 16 9.06 -7.92 8.33
C ASP A 16 7.59 -7.63 8.01
N ILE A 17 7.23 -7.51 6.73
CA ILE A 17 5.83 -7.37 6.31
C ILE A 17 5.02 -8.59 6.75
N LEU A 18 5.54 -9.82 6.57
CA LEU A 18 4.84 -11.05 6.98
C LEU A 18 4.60 -11.14 8.49
N LYS A 19 5.46 -10.52 9.31
CA LYS A 19 5.26 -10.38 10.76
C LYS A 19 4.30 -9.24 11.13
N THR A 20 4.15 -8.25 10.25
CA THR A 20 3.36 -7.04 10.48
C THR A 20 1.91 -7.22 10.04
N LEU A 21 1.70 -7.76 8.84
CA LEU A 21 0.41 -7.95 8.22
C LEU A 21 -0.04 -9.42 8.28
N PRO A 22 -1.35 -9.68 8.43
CA PRO A 22 -1.90 -11.04 8.36
C PRO A 22 -2.04 -11.56 6.92
N HIS A 23 -1.97 -10.69 5.91
CA HIS A 23 -2.14 -11.05 4.50
C HIS A 23 -1.11 -12.09 4.06
N ARG A 24 -1.57 -13.06 3.27
CA ARG A 24 -0.76 -14.13 2.67
C ARG A 24 -1.16 -14.30 1.21
N PHE A 25 -0.40 -15.10 0.47
CA PHE A 25 -0.75 -15.46 -0.90
C PHE A 25 -2.21 -15.98 -0.99
N PRO A 26 -3.01 -15.54 -1.98
CA PRO A 26 -2.67 -14.63 -3.08
C PRO A 26 -2.99 -13.14 -2.81
N MET A 27 -3.21 -12.74 -1.56
CA MET A 27 -3.70 -11.41 -1.16
C MET A 27 -2.68 -10.55 -0.40
N LEU A 28 -1.40 -10.92 -0.34
CA LEU A 28 -0.34 -10.01 0.07
C LEU A 28 0.18 -9.30 -1.19
N LEU A 29 -0.10 -8.01 -1.31
CA LEU A 29 0.04 -7.26 -2.57
C LEU A 29 1.14 -6.19 -2.54
N ILE A 30 2.02 -6.25 -1.53
CA ILE A 30 3.21 -5.41 -1.41
C ILE A 30 4.44 -6.26 -1.11
N ASP A 31 5.56 -5.91 -1.71
CA ASP A 31 6.82 -6.65 -1.60
C ASP A 31 7.74 -6.04 -0.53
N ARG A 32 7.67 -4.72 -0.35
CA ARG A 32 8.42 -3.94 0.64
C ARG A 32 7.79 -2.57 0.85
N VAL A 33 8.13 -1.91 1.95
CA VAL A 33 7.84 -0.50 2.20
C VAL A 33 9.15 0.24 2.46
N ILE A 34 9.36 1.39 1.85
CA ILE A 34 10.57 2.20 1.99
C ILE A 34 10.25 3.60 2.49
N LYS A 35 11.25 4.24 3.11
CA LYS A 35 11.21 5.64 3.56
C LYS A 35 9.98 5.96 4.40
N ILE A 36 9.68 5.13 5.40
CA ILE A 36 8.64 5.43 6.38
C ILE A 36 9.13 6.58 7.24
N ARG A 37 8.40 7.69 7.26
CA ARG A 37 8.78 8.93 7.94
C ARG A 37 8.00 9.15 9.23
N THR A 38 8.49 10.06 10.06
CA THR A 38 7.89 10.38 11.36
C THR A 38 6.51 11.04 11.27
N ASP A 39 6.13 11.56 10.10
CA ASP A 39 4.80 12.11 9.80
C ASP A 39 3.80 11.07 9.26
N TYR A 40 4.14 9.77 9.37
CA TYR A 40 3.33 8.67 8.85
C TYR A 40 3.15 8.71 7.33
N SER A 41 4.15 9.19 6.59
CA SER A 41 4.26 8.97 5.15
C SER A 41 5.24 7.83 4.84
N GLY A 42 5.11 7.23 3.66
CA GLY A 42 5.97 6.12 3.23
C GLY A 42 5.62 5.63 1.82
N ILE A 43 6.47 4.78 1.25
CA ILE A 43 6.30 4.29 -0.13
C ILE A 43 6.23 2.76 -0.12
N GLY A 44 5.07 2.21 -0.44
CA GLY A 44 4.93 0.78 -0.70
C GLY A 44 5.42 0.42 -2.09
N ILE A 45 5.98 -0.77 -2.26
CA ILE A 45 6.48 -1.25 -3.56
C ILE A 45 5.78 -2.56 -3.90
N LYS A 46 5.32 -2.67 -5.14
CA LYS A 46 4.81 -3.91 -5.73
C LYS A 46 5.39 -4.10 -7.12
N ASN A 47 6.11 -5.20 -7.33
CA ASN A 47 6.55 -5.65 -8.64
C ASN A 47 5.44 -6.45 -9.30
N VAL A 48 5.06 -6.05 -10.50
CA VAL A 48 4.00 -6.71 -11.27
C VAL A 48 4.63 -7.68 -12.25
N THR A 49 4.27 -8.95 -12.18
CA THR A 49 4.77 -10.00 -13.07
C THR A 49 3.61 -10.80 -13.65
N PHE A 50 3.77 -11.28 -14.89
CA PHE A 50 2.74 -12.10 -15.54
C PHE A 50 2.45 -13.38 -14.74
N ASN A 51 3.44 -13.85 -13.95
CA ASN A 51 3.32 -15.01 -13.08
C ASN A 51 2.53 -14.73 -11.79
N GLU A 52 1.41 -14.03 -11.88
CA GLU A 52 0.51 -13.74 -10.75
C GLU A 52 -0.90 -14.27 -11.03
N PRO A 53 -1.63 -14.76 -10.00
CA PRO A 53 -2.96 -15.32 -10.18
C PRO A 53 -3.97 -14.44 -10.95
N PRO A 54 -4.04 -13.11 -10.75
CA PRO A 54 -5.02 -12.28 -11.45
C PRO A 54 -4.91 -12.30 -12.97
N PHE A 55 -3.72 -12.51 -13.53
CA PHE A 55 -3.51 -12.43 -14.98
C PHE A 55 -4.10 -13.60 -15.76
N GLN A 56 -4.50 -14.69 -15.09
CA GLN A 56 -5.27 -15.76 -15.72
C GLN A 56 -6.67 -15.32 -16.13
N GLY A 57 -7.24 -14.35 -15.40
CA GLY A 57 -8.62 -13.88 -15.61
C GLY A 57 -8.75 -12.41 -16.00
N HIS A 58 -7.69 -11.60 -15.87
CA HIS A 58 -7.77 -10.15 -16.06
C HIS A 58 -6.65 -9.61 -16.96
N PHE A 59 -6.73 -9.78 -18.27
CA PHE A 59 -7.70 -10.58 -19.03
C PHE A 59 -6.96 -11.58 -19.92
N PRO A 60 -7.62 -12.67 -20.37
CA PRO A 60 -7.05 -13.50 -21.43
C PRO A 60 -6.55 -12.64 -22.60
N ASP A 61 -5.34 -12.92 -23.08
CA ASP A 61 -4.62 -12.21 -24.15
C ASP A 61 -4.31 -10.71 -23.91
N ARG A 62 -4.70 -10.16 -22.75
CA ARG A 62 -4.49 -8.75 -22.39
C ARG A 62 -4.27 -8.61 -20.87
N PRO A 63 -3.09 -8.95 -20.35
CA PRO A 63 -2.82 -8.92 -18.92
C PRO A 63 -2.81 -7.48 -18.41
N VAL A 64 -3.78 -7.12 -17.58
CA VAL A 64 -3.89 -5.80 -16.94
C VAL A 64 -3.97 -6.02 -15.43
N TYR A 65 -3.12 -5.37 -14.64
CA TYR A 65 -3.21 -5.51 -13.19
C TYR A 65 -4.53 -4.90 -12.70
N PRO A 66 -5.38 -5.63 -11.94
CA PRO A 66 -6.69 -5.10 -11.56
C PRO A 66 -6.57 -3.83 -10.74
N GLY A 67 -7.31 -2.78 -11.10
CA GLY A 67 -7.25 -1.49 -10.39
C GLY A 67 -7.56 -1.63 -8.90
N VAL A 68 -8.52 -2.47 -8.54
CA VAL A 68 -8.89 -2.75 -7.15
C VAL A 68 -7.74 -3.35 -6.32
N MET A 69 -6.83 -4.10 -6.96
CA MET A 69 -5.64 -4.65 -6.28
C MET A 69 -4.64 -3.53 -5.94
N MET A 70 -4.56 -2.46 -6.73
CA MET A 70 -3.77 -1.27 -6.36
C MET A 70 -4.35 -0.56 -5.14
N ILE A 71 -5.67 -0.48 -5.01
CA ILE A 71 -6.32 0.15 -3.85
C ILE A 71 -6.09 -0.69 -2.59
N GLU A 72 -6.25 -2.01 -2.69
CA GLU A 72 -5.91 -2.95 -1.62
C GLU A 72 -4.44 -2.79 -1.18
N ALA A 73 -3.50 -2.74 -2.14
CA ALA A 73 -2.08 -2.56 -1.85
C ALA A 73 -1.75 -1.19 -1.21
N MET A 74 -2.48 -0.12 -1.55
CA MET A 74 -2.37 1.17 -0.85
C MET A 74 -2.72 1.02 0.65
N ALA A 75 -3.79 0.30 0.98
CA ALA A 75 -4.14 0.09 2.38
C ALA A 75 -3.22 -0.86 3.11
N GLN A 76 -2.70 -1.90 2.45
CA GLN A 76 -1.66 -2.75 3.05
C GLN A 76 -0.41 -1.92 3.37
N THR A 77 -0.01 -1.02 2.46
CA THR A 77 1.08 -0.07 2.68
C THR A 77 0.78 0.83 3.88
N ALA A 78 -0.41 1.43 3.94
CA ALA A 78 -0.84 2.24 5.08
C ALA A 78 -0.87 1.46 6.40
N GLY A 79 -1.27 0.18 6.37
CA GLY A 79 -1.25 -0.73 7.51
C GLY A 79 0.16 -0.96 8.04
N VAL A 80 1.14 -1.20 7.15
CA VAL A 80 2.55 -1.31 7.54
C VAL A 80 3.06 0.00 8.15
N ILE A 81 2.78 1.13 7.52
CA ILE A 81 3.18 2.46 8.03
C ILE A 81 2.59 2.70 9.43
N GLY A 82 1.29 2.44 9.61
CA GLY A 82 0.59 2.61 10.88
C GLY A 82 1.16 1.71 11.98
N ILE A 83 1.28 0.40 11.72
CA ILE A 83 1.75 -0.59 12.72
C ILE A 83 3.22 -0.34 13.08
N LYS A 84 4.10 -0.04 12.12
CA LYS A 84 5.52 0.24 12.42
C LYS A 84 5.72 1.57 13.14
N SER A 85 4.80 2.51 13.00
CA SER A 85 4.93 3.84 13.61
C SER A 85 4.34 3.92 15.02
N VAL A 86 3.50 2.97 15.43
CA VAL A 86 2.90 2.89 16.78
C VAL A 86 3.71 1.93 17.65
N GLU A 87 4.04 2.34 18.88
CA GLU A 87 4.74 1.49 19.84
C GLU A 87 3.78 0.46 20.47
N GLY A 88 4.30 -0.72 20.83
CA GLY A 88 3.53 -1.78 21.50
C GLY A 88 2.64 -2.63 20.59
N THR A 89 2.69 -2.43 19.26
CA THR A 89 2.03 -3.30 18.28
C THR A 89 2.98 -4.41 17.82
N GLU A 90 3.26 -5.36 18.71
CA GLU A 90 4.18 -6.48 18.44
C GLU A 90 3.49 -7.68 17.75
N LYS A 91 2.16 -7.72 17.76
CA LYS A 91 1.37 -8.78 17.12
C LYS A 91 0.82 -8.32 15.78
N PRO A 92 0.69 -9.22 14.79
CA PRO A 92 -0.05 -8.94 13.57
C PRO A 92 -1.44 -8.44 13.93
N ARG A 93 -1.85 -7.31 13.35
CA ARG A 93 -3.21 -6.77 13.50
C ARG A 93 -3.93 -6.84 12.16
N ALA A 94 -5.19 -7.23 12.19
CA ALA A 94 -6.01 -7.07 11.01
C ALA A 94 -6.30 -5.59 10.78
N VAL A 95 -6.26 -5.21 9.51
CA VAL A 95 -6.56 -3.86 9.02
C VAL A 95 -7.85 -3.99 8.24
N TYR A 96 -8.94 -3.43 8.75
CA TYR A 96 -10.22 -3.43 8.03
C TYR A 96 -10.39 -2.13 7.27
N PHE A 97 -10.66 -2.26 5.97
CA PHE A 97 -11.11 -1.14 5.14
C PHE A 97 -12.44 -0.60 5.66
N LEU A 98 -12.51 0.73 5.81
CA LEU A 98 -13.73 1.44 6.18
C LEU A 98 -14.25 2.29 5.03
N THR A 99 -13.37 3.04 4.37
CA THR A 99 -13.75 3.97 3.31
C THR A 99 -12.74 3.96 2.17
N ILE A 100 -13.23 4.17 0.96
CA ILE A 100 -12.43 4.43 -0.24
C ILE A 100 -13.08 5.64 -0.91
N ASP A 101 -12.38 6.76 -0.92
CA ASP A 101 -12.87 8.04 -1.41
C ASP A 101 -11.96 8.58 -2.51
N LYS A 102 -12.52 9.41 -3.40
CA LYS A 102 -11.79 10.10 -4.49
C LYS A 102 -10.92 9.16 -5.36
N CYS A 103 -11.28 7.88 -5.44
CA CYS A 103 -10.54 6.89 -6.21
C CYS A 103 -10.60 7.21 -7.71
N LYS A 104 -9.44 7.23 -8.38
CA LYS A 104 -9.34 7.38 -9.84
C LYS A 104 -8.27 6.46 -10.39
N PHE A 105 -8.58 5.79 -11.51
CA PHE A 105 -7.63 5.02 -12.31
C PHE A 105 -7.32 5.81 -13.59
N ARG A 106 -6.04 6.11 -13.81
CA ARG A 106 -5.58 7.00 -14.89
C ARG A 106 -4.97 6.23 -16.04
N LYS A 107 -4.21 5.17 -15.75
CA LYS A 107 -3.53 4.33 -16.75
C LYS A 107 -3.52 2.87 -16.31
N PRO A 108 -3.55 1.90 -17.25
CA PRO A 108 -3.38 0.50 -16.92
C PRO A 108 -1.95 0.25 -16.43
N VAL A 109 -1.81 -0.75 -15.55
CA VAL A 109 -0.52 -1.29 -15.12
C VAL A 109 -0.38 -2.70 -15.69
N MET A 110 0.81 -3.03 -16.17
CA MET A 110 1.08 -4.25 -16.94
C MET A 110 2.18 -5.09 -16.26
N PRO A 111 2.30 -6.39 -16.60
CA PRO A 111 3.48 -7.17 -16.26
C PRO A 111 4.78 -6.46 -16.64
N GLY A 112 5.74 -6.46 -15.73
CA GLY A 112 7.03 -5.75 -15.86
C GLY A 112 7.08 -4.40 -15.15
N ASP A 113 5.93 -3.82 -14.80
CA ASP A 113 5.89 -2.56 -14.06
C ASP A 113 6.27 -2.75 -12.58
N THR A 114 6.94 -1.75 -12.00
CA THR A 114 7.04 -1.57 -10.56
C THR A 114 6.12 -0.44 -10.14
N ILE A 115 5.14 -0.76 -9.29
CA ILE A 115 4.24 0.23 -8.70
C ILE A 115 4.85 0.74 -7.39
N GLU A 116 4.92 2.06 -7.26
CA GLU A 116 5.21 2.76 -6.02
C GLU A 116 3.92 3.36 -5.45
N TYR A 117 3.52 2.95 -4.26
CA TYR A 117 2.38 3.51 -3.52
C TYR A 117 2.86 4.60 -2.57
N HIS A 118 2.84 5.85 -3.03
CA HIS A 118 3.23 7.01 -2.23
C HIS A 118 2.09 7.37 -1.29
N MET A 119 2.23 7.01 -0.01
CA MET A 119 1.19 7.19 1.00
C MET A 119 1.54 8.34 1.95
N ARG A 120 0.56 9.16 2.28
CA ARG A 120 0.64 10.18 3.34
C ARG A 120 -0.59 10.14 4.23
N SER A 121 -0.40 10.30 5.54
CA SER A 121 -1.54 10.36 6.46
C SER A 121 -2.37 11.62 6.23
N LEU A 122 -3.69 11.45 6.20
CA LEU A 122 -4.68 12.54 6.24
C LEU A 122 -5.15 12.83 7.67
N GLY A 123 -4.90 11.91 8.59
CA GLY A 123 -5.27 12.03 9.98
C GLY A 123 -5.56 10.69 10.65
N ARG A 124 -5.75 10.75 11.96
CA ARG A 124 -6.08 9.61 12.81
C ARG A 124 -7.12 10.01 13.85
N ARG A 125 -8.07 9.12 14.13
CA ARG A 125 -9.01 9.26 15.24
C ARG A 125 -9.21 7.91 15.93
N LYS A 126 -8.77 7.81 17.20
CA LYS A 126 -8.74 6.55 17.95
C LYS A 126 -7.97 5.47 17.16
N THR A 127 -8.61 4.37 16.81
CA THR A 127 -8.06 3.25 16.04
C THR A 127 -8.22 3.42 14.53
N MET A 128 -8.89 4.48 14.07
CA MET A 128 -9.12 4.75 12.65
C MET A 128 -8.05 5.67 12.08
N TRP A 129 -7.60 5.35 10.88
CA TRP A 129 -6.59 6.10 10.13
C TRP A 129 -7.08 6.38 8.73
N TRP A 130 -6.71 7.53 8.20
CA TRP A 130 -6.92 7.89 6.81
C TRP A 130 -5.60 8.23 6.15
N PHE A 131 -5.45 7.77 4.91
CA PHE A 131 -4.29 8.03 4.08
C PHE A 131 -4.73 8.46 2.70
N HIS A 132 -3.95 9.33 2.09
CA HIS A 132 -3.99 9.57 0.64
C HIS A 132 -2.87 8.77 0.00
N GLY A 133 -3.17 8.11 -1.11
CA GLY A 133 -2.22 7.30 -1.87
C GLY A 133 -2.17 7.70 -3.33
N ASP A 134 -0.95 7.91 -3.85
CA ASP A 134 -0.66 7.96 -5.28
C ASP A 134 0.09 6.69 -5.69
N ALA A 135 -0.52 5.84 -6.51
CA ALA A 135 0.18 4.76 -7.18
C ALA A 135 0.90 5.31 -8.42
N LYS A 136 2.21 5.09 -8.50
CA LYS A 136 3.06 5.57 -9.59
C LYS A 136 3.82 4.44 -10.26
N VAL A 137 3.95 4.53 -11.57
CA VAL A 137 4.84 3.70 -12.39
C VAL A 137 5.72 4.65 -13.19
N ASN A 138 7.04 4.48 -13.12
CA ASN A 138 8.02 5.37 -13.78
C ASN A 138 7.75 6.87 -13.49
N GLY A 139 7.42 7.19 -12.23
CA GLY A 139 7.11 8.54 -11.77
C GLY A 139 5.74 9.10 -12.18
N GLN A 140 4.95 8.38 -12.99
CA GLN A 140 3.63 8.82 -13.44
C GLN A 140 2.51 8.22 -12.58
N VAL A 141 1.55 9.04 -12.15
CA VAL A 141 0.38 8.56 -11.39
C VAL A 141 -0.53 7.71 -12.28
N VAL A 142 -0.69 6.44 -11.90
CA VAL A 142 -1.56 5.45 -12.58
C VAL A 142 -2.87 5.24 -11.83
N ALA A 143 -2.89 5.45 -10.50
CA ALA A 143 -4.10 5.48 -9.69
C ALA A 143 -3.91 6.37 -8.46
N GLU A 144 -5.00 6.89 -7.91
CA GLU A 144 -5.00 7.66 -6.65
C GLU A 144 -6.26 7.32 -5.84
N ALA A 145 -6.18 7.37 -4.51
CA ALA A 145 -7.34 7.23 -3.63
C ALA A 145 -7.06 7.77 -2.21
N ASP A 146 -8.11 8.18 -1.52
CA ASP A 146 -8.14 8.35 -0.07
C ASP A 146 -8.66 7.04 0.54
N VAL A 147 -7.88 6.38 1.40
CA VAL A 147 -8.25 5.10 2.03
C VAL A 147 -8.35 5.27 3.54
N GLY A 148 -9.48 4.86 4.10
CA GLY A 148 -9.74 4.81 5.54
C GLY A 148 -9.68 3.38 6.05
N ALA A 149 -8.96 3.15 7.15
CA ALA A 149 -8.81 1.83 7.74
C ALA A 149 -8.88 1.85 9.27
N MET A 150 -9.27 0.72 9.85
CA MET A 150 -9.28 0.47 11.29
C MET A 150 -8.29 -0.64 11.65
N LEU A 151 -7.44 -0.38 12.63
CA LEU A 151 -6.65 -1.44 13.27
C LEU A 151 -7.56 -2.19 14.26
N THR A 152 -7.71 -3.49 14.04
CA THR A 152 -8.39 -4.41 14.98
C THR A 152 -7.40 -5.42 15.53
N ASP A 153 -7.67 -5.88 16.75
CA ASP A 153 -7.01 -7.04 17.35
C ASP A 153 -7.37 -8.33 16.60
#